data_AF-A0A2V8C6H0-F1
#
_entry.id   AF-A0A2V8C6H0-F1
#
_cell.length_a   1.000
_cell.length_b   1.000
_cell.length_c   1.000
_cell.angle_alpha   90.00
_cell.angle_beta   90.00
_cell.angle_gamma   90.00
#
_symmetry.space_group_name_H-M   'P 1'
#
loop_
_entity.id
_entity.type
_entity.pdbx_description
1 polymer ?
#
loop_
_entity_poly.entity_id
_entity_poly.type
_entity_poly.pdbx_seq_one_letter_code
_entity_poly.pdbx_strand_id
1 'polypeptide(L)'
;MDTDRRKRAVFCALAVALVLLRGFVATSYEGFFFDSDQAIVGLMARRLSSFREFPLFYYGLNYLLAVEAWIIAPFFWIARSSVTVMRLPFVALNAITAVSLV
;
A
#
# COMPACT_ATOMS: atom_id res chain seq x y z
N MET A 1 32.11 -14.68 9.12
CA MET A 1 31.20 -14.15 8.07
C MET A 1 29.77 -14.67 8.17
N ASP A 2 29.52 -15.94 8.53
CA ASP A 2 28.15 -16.48 8.60
C ASP A 2 27.25 -15.91 9.71
N THR A 3 27.80 -15.62 10.88
CA THR A 3 27.01 -15.18 12.04
C THR A 3 26.35 -13.82 11.81
N ASP A 4 27.04 -12.87 11.15
CA ASP A 4 26.50 -11.54 10.88
C ASP A 4 25.46 -11.55 9.76
N ARG A 5 25.65 -12.38 8.73
CA ARG A 5 24.65 -12.61 7.70
C ARG A 5 23.38 -13.23 8.28
N ARG A 6 23.54 -14.20 9.20
CA ARG A 6 22.41 -14.84 9.89
C ARG A 6 21.68 -13.85 10.80
N LYS A 7 22.40 -13.02 11.56
CA LYS A 7 21.79 -11.95 12.37
C LYS A 7 20.98 -10.98 11.51
N ARG A 8 21.55 -10.48 10.42
CA ARG A 8 20.84 -9.59 9.47
C ARG A 8 19.58 -10.24 8.92
N ALA A 9 19.67 -11.51 8.48
CA ALA A 9 18.50 -12.24 7.99
C ALA A 9 17.39 -12.35 9.06
N VAL A 10 17.75 -12.60 10.32
CA VAL A 10 16.79 -12.64 11.43
C VAL A 10 16.16 -11.26 11.66
N PHE A 11 16.94 -10.18 11.65
CA PHE A 11 16.41 -8.83 11.80
C PHE A 11 15.47 -8.44 10.66
N CYS A 12 15.83 -8.74 9.40
CA CYS A 12 14.96 -8.49 8.25
C CYS A 12 13.66 -9.30 8.36
N ALA A 13 13.75 -10.58 8.72
CA ALA A 13 12.57 -11.43 8.90
C ALA A 13 11.64 -10.92 10.01
N LEU A 14 12.22 -10.48 11.14
CA LEU A 14 11.46 -9.89 12.24
C LEU A 14 10.80 -8.57 11.82
N ALA A 15 11.53 -7.70 11.11
CA ALA A 15 11.00 -6.43 10.62
C ALA A 15 9.82 -6.64 9.67
N VAL A 16 9.94 -7.58 8.72
CA VAL A 16 8.85 -7.96 7.82
C VAL A 16 7.67 -8.54 8.60
N ALA A 17 7.92 -9.45 9.55
CA ALA A 17 6.87 -10.05 10.37
C ALA A 17 6.07 -9.00 11.15
N LEU A 18 6.75 -7.99 11.73
CA LEU A 18 6.10 -6.88 12.43
C LEU A 18 5.25 -6.02 11.49
N VAL A 19 5.75 -5.71 10.29
CA VAL A 19 4.99 -4.96 9.28
C VAL A 19 3.74 -5.73 8.85
N LEU A 20 3.86 -7.04 8.60
CA LEU A 20 2.73 -7.88 8.21
C LEU A 20 1.71 -8.01 9.35
N LEU A 21 2.17 -8.22 10.58
CA LEU A 21 1.29 -8.32 11.75
C LEU A 21 0.50 -7.02 11.96
N ARG A 22 1.17 -5.86 11.88
CA ARG A 22 0.52 -4.55 11.99
C ARG A 22 -0.41 -4.28 10.79
N GLY A 23 0.01 -4.67 9.60
CA GLY A 23 -0.75 -4.50 8.36
C GLY A 23 -2.01 -5.36 8.31
N PHE A 24 -2.02 -6.52 8.97
CA PHE A 24 -3.11 -7.50 8.92
C PHE A 24 -4.46 -6.93 9.36
N VAL A 25 -4.50 -6.17 10.47
CA VAL A 25 -5.75 -5.55 10.94
C VAL A 25 -6.23 -4.50 9.94
N ALA A 26 -5.31 -3.68 9.43
CA ALA A 26 -5.63 -2.64 8.46
C ALA A 26 -6.12 -3.23 7.12
N THR A 27 -5.64 -4.39 6.69
CA THR A 27 -6.08 -4.99 5.42
C THR A 27 -7.33 -5.85 5.56
N SER A 28 -7.55 -6.48 6.71
CA SER A 28 -8.66 -7.43 6.92
C SER A 28 -9.93 -6.78 7.44
N TYR A 29 -9.84 -5.66 8.17
CA TYR A 29 -11.00 -4.94 8.69
C TYR A 29 -11.19 -3.61 7.94
N GLU A 30 -12.22 -3.56 7.09
CA GLU A 30 -12.52 -2.37 6.28
C GLU A 30 -12.81 -1.14 7.15
N GLY A 31 -13.50 -1.31 8.28
CA GLY A 31 -13.79 -0.23 9.23
C GLY A 31 -12.57 0.31 9.98
N PHE A 32 -11.37 -0.25 9.76
CA PHE A 32 -10.14 0.29 10.32
C PHE A 32 -9.76 1.57 9.57
N PHE A 33 -10.17 2.73 10.07
CA PHE A 33 -9.81 4.04 9.52
C PHE A 33 -10.00 4.15 8.00
N PHE A 34 -11.15 3.74 7.47
CA PHE A 34 -11.52 4.01 6.08
C PHE A 34 -12.45 5.22 6.03
N ASP A 35 -11.90 6.36 5.64
CA ASP A 35 -12.58 7.65 5.57
C ASP A 35 -12.74 8.13 4.12
N SER A 36 -13.30 9.33 3.95
CA SER A 36 -13.48 9.97 2.64
C SER A 36 -12.17 10.15 1.89
N ASP A 37 -11.07 10.39 2.61
CA ASP A 37 -9.78 10.70 2.01
C ASP A 37 -9.21 9.44 1.33
N GLN A 38 -9.25 8.30 2.03
CA GLN A 38 -8.90 7.00 1.45
C GLN A 38 -9.88 6.57 0.35
N ALA A 39 -11.18 6.84 0.52
CA ALA A 39 -12.20 6.45 -0.45
C ALA A 39 -12.01 7.16 -1.80
N ILE A 40 -11.62 8.45 -1.80
CA ILE A 40 -11.32 9.20 -3.03
C ILE A 40 -10.13 8.57 -3.76
N VAL A 41 -9.05 8.22 -3.04
CA VAL A 41 -7.88 7.56 -3.64
C VAL A 41 -8.25 6.22 -4.28
N GLY A 42 -9.08 5.40 -3.62
CA GLY A 42 -9.57 4.15 -4.17
C GLY A 42 -10.43 4.33 -5.42
N LEU A 43 -11.28 5.36 -5.44
CA LEU A 43 -12.11 5.70 -6.60
C LEU A 43 -11.28 6.19 -7.78
N MET A 44 -10.27 7.02 -7.52
CA MET A 44 -9.27 7.47 -8.50
C MET A 44 -8.53 6.28 -9.10
N ALA A 45 -8.00 5.39 -8.26
CA ALA A 45 -7.28 4.20 -8.69
C ALA A 45 -8.13 3.27 -9.55
N ARG A 46 -9.43 3.12 -9.21
CA ARG A 46 -10.38 2.32 -10.00
C ARG A 46 -10.69 2.92 -11.38
N ARG A 47 -10.81 4.25 -11.48
CA ARG A 47 -10.99 4.92 -12.78
C ARG A 47 -9.73 4.85 -13.63
N LEU A 48 -8.57 5.03 -12.99
CA LEU A 48 -7.26 4.89 -13.60
C LEU A 48 -7.01 3.46 -14.11
N SER A 49 -7.29 2.44 -13.30
CA SER A 49 -7.12 1.04 -13.71
C SER A 49 -8.02 0.64 -14.88
N SER A 50 -9.15 1.34 -15.04
CA SER A 50 -10.07 1.18 -16.18
C SER A 50 -9.71 2.07 -17.37
N PHE A 51 -8.56 2.77 -17.32
CA PHE A 51 -8.12 3.75 -18.32
C PHE A 51 -9.14 4.84 -18.65
N ARG A 52 -10.03 5.19 -17.70
CA ARG A 52 -11.06 6.21 -17.91
C ARG A 52 -10.57 7.61 -17.58
N GLU A 53 -9.74 7.73 -16.54
CA GLU A 53 -9.20 9.00 -16.06
C GLU A 53 -7.76 8.83 -15.58
N PHE A 54 -6.96 9.88 -15.73
CA PHE A 54 -5.54 9.89 -15.36
C PHE A 54 -5.29 11.02 -14.35
N PRO A 55 -5.64 10.82 -13.07
CA PRO A 55 -5.55 11.88 -12.08
C PRO A 55 -4.10 12.26 -11.83
N LEU A 56 -3.74 13.52 -12.06
CA LEU A 56 -2.46 14.08 -11.63
C LEU A 56 -2.54 14.56 -10.17
N PHE A 57 -3.68 15.15 -9.81
CA PHE A 57 -3.99 15.64 -8.46
C PHE A 57 -5.17 14.87 -7.86
N TYR A 58 -5.29 14.94 -6.54
CA TYR A 58 -6.46 14.44 -5.81
C TYR A 58 -7.74 15.15 -6.29
N TYR A 59 -8.85 14.41 -6.37
CA TYR A 59 -10.13 15.01 -6.73
C TYR A 59 -10.54 16.06 -5.68
N GLY A 60 -10.70 17.31 -6.13
CA GLY A 60 -11.02 18.45 -5.26
C GLY A 60 -9.80 19.14 -4.64
N LEU A 61 -8.59 18.61 -4.80
CA LEU A 61 -7.36 19.17 -4.20
C LEU A 61 -6.26 19.34 -5.26
N ASN A 62 -6.23 20.49 -5.94
CA ASN A 62 -5.30 20.78 -7.05
C ASN A 62 -3.84 21.04 -6.62
N TYR A 63 -3.48 20.74 -5.38
CA TYR A 63 -2.15 20.96 -4.82
C TYR A 63 -1.48 19.66 -4.32
N LEU A 64 -2.22 18.55 -4.26
CA LEU A 64 -1.71 17.27 -3.78
C LEU A 64 -1.72 16.25 -4.91
N LEU A 65 -0.55 15.70 -5.23
CA LEU A 65 -0.41 14.74 -6.33
C LEU A 65 -1.03 13.39 -5.99
N ALA A 66 -1.70 12.78 -6.96
CA ALA A 66 -2.45 11.53 -6.86
C ALA A 66 -1.57 10.25 -6.84
N VAL A 67 -0.33 10.34 -6.37
CA VAL A 67 0.68 9.26 -6.48
C VAL A 67 0.16 7.93 -5.93
N GLU A 68 -0.57 7.96 -4.82
CA GLU A 68 -1.17 6.77 -4.22
C GLU A 68 -2.09 6.02 -5.19
N ALA A 69 -2.94 6.73 -5.92
CA ALA A 69 -3.86 6.12 -6.88
C ALA A 69 -3.10 5.39 -8.01
N TRP A 70 -1.96 5.93 -8.42
CA TRP A 70 -1.08 5.30 -9.42
C TRP A 70 -0.36 4.05 -8.89
N ILE A 71 -0.04 4.01 -7.59
CA ILE A 71 0.51 2.81 -6.94
C ILE A 71 -0.55 1.71 -6.84
N ILE A 72 -1.80 2.08 -6.54
CA ILE A 72 -2.91 1.13 -6.36
C ILE A 72 -3.40 0.55 -7.69
N ALA A 73 -3.52 1.38 -8.74
CA ALA A 73 -4.19 0.99 -9.98
C ALA A 73 -3.70 -0.33 -10.62
N PRO A 74 -2.38 -0.64 -10.66
CA PRO A 74 -1.90 -1.92 -11.17
C PRO A 74 -2.42 -3.14 -10.40
N PHE A 75 -2.64 -3.01 -9.09
CA PHE A 75 -3.17 -4.09 -8.26
C PHE A 75 -4.65 -4.38 -8.56
N PHE A 76 -5.39 -3.36 -9.00
CA PHE A 76 -6.77 -3.52 -9.46
C PHE A 76 -6.88 -4.19 -10.85
N TRP A 77 -5.78 -4.40 -11.59
CA TRP A 77 -5.77 -5.25 -12.78
C TRP A 77 -5.73 -6.74 -12.45
N ILE A 78 -5.13 -7.08 -11.30
CA ILE A 78 -4.89 -8.47 -10.88
C ILE A 78 -6.02 -8.96 -9.96
N ALA A 79 -6.60 -8.06 -9.16
CA ALA A 79 -7.64 -8.37 -8.20
C ALA A 79 -8.82 -7.40 -8.28
N ARG A 80 -9.99 -7.84 -7.79
CA ARG A 80 -11.18 -6.98 -7.70
C ARG A 80 -10.88 -5.77 -6.80
N SER A 81 -11.25 -4.57 -7.28
CA SER A 81 -11.17 -3.34 -6.51
C SER A 81 -11.92 -3.47 -5.17
N SER A 82 -11.17 -3.30 -4.08
CA SER A 82 -11.62 -3.41 -2.69
C SER A 82 -10.66 -2.65 -1.77
N VAL A 83 -11.09 -2.32 -0.54
CA VAL A 83 -10.26 -1.62 0.45
C VAL A 83 -9.02 -2.45 0.81
N THR A 84 -9.17 -3.77 0.94
CA THR A 84 -8.05 -4.68 1.17
C THR A 84 -6.99 -4.55 0.08
N VAL A 85 -7.38 -4.68 -1.19
CA VAL A 85 -6.44 -4.62 -2.32
C VAL A 85 -5.79 -3.25 -2.44
N MET A 86 -6.52 -2.18 -2.09
CA MET A 86 -5.96 -0.82 -2.05
C MET A 86 -4.85 -0.64 -1.00
N ARG A 87 -4.93 -1.37 0.12
CA ARG A 87 -3.97 -1.26 1.23
C ARG A 87 -2.72 -2.14 1.05
N LEU A 88 -2.83 -3.25 0.31
CA LEU A 88 -1.72 -4.19 0.08
C LEU A 88 -0.44 -3.57 -0.51
N PRO A 89 -0.49 -2.66 -1.50
CA PRO A 89 0.71 -2.01 -2.05
C PRO A 89 1.52 -1.30 -0.98
N PHE A 90 0.85 -0.64 -0.02
CA PHE A 90 1.51 0.11 1.04
C PHE A 90 2.06 -0.80 2.14
N VAL A 91 1.42 -1.94 2.42
CA VAL A 91 2.00 -2.97 3.29
C VAL A 91 3.29 -3.53 2.67
N ALA A 92 3.30 -3.78 1.36
CA ALA A 92 4.48 -4.22 0.64
C ALA A 92 5.59 -3.16 0.66
N LEU A 93 5.27 -1.90 0.38
CA LEU A 93 6.23 -0.78 0.46
C LEU A 93 6.81 -0.64 1.87
N ASN A 94 5.98 -0.72 2.92
CA ASN A 94 6.46 -0.69 4.30
C ASN A 94 7.42 -1.84 4.61
N ALA A 95 7.17 -3.04 4.09
CA ALA A 95 8.07 -4.19 4.29
C ALA A 95 9.40 -3.98 3.57
N ILE A 96 9.38 -3.45 2.34
CA ILE A 96 10.58 -3.09 1.57
C ILE A 96 11.40 -2.05 2.32
N THR A 97 10.76 -0.97 2.79
CA THR A 97 11.41 0.07 3.57
C THR A 97 12.01 -0.48 4.86
N ALA A 98 11.27 -1.32 5.59
CA ALA A 98 11.76 -1.91 6.84
C ALA A 98 13.02 -2.75 6.62
N VAL A 99 13.08 -3.55 5.55
CA VAL A 99 14.28 -4.33 5.18
C VAL A 99 15.42 -3.43 4.75
N SER A 100 15.15 -2.31 4.06
CA SER A 100 16.20 -1.38 3.60
C SER A 100 16.91 -0.63 4.72
N LEU A 101 16.31 -0.56 5.91
CA LEU A 101 16.83 0.15 7.09
C LEU A 101 17.63 -0.76 8.05
N VAL A 102 17.65 -2.08 7.82
CA VAL A 102 18.33 -3.09 8.65
C VAL A 102 19.68 -3.47 8.04
#